data_AF-A0A3C0VLD9-F1
#
_entry.id   AF-A0A3C0VLD9-F1
#
_cell.length_a   1.000
_cell.length_b   1.000
_cell.length_c   1.000
_cell.angle_alpha   90.00
_cell.angle_beta   90.00
_cell.angle_gamma   90.00
#
_symmetry.space_group_name_H-M   'P 1'
#
loop_
_entity.id
_entity.type
_entity.pdbx_description
1 polymer ?
#
loop_
_entity_poly.entity_id
_entity_poly.type
_entity_poly.pdbx_seq_one_letter_code
_entity_poly.pdbx_strand_id
1 'polypeptide(L)'
;MSKNGLKFPKISFGRQFRSPEAPLGIVDIGSNSVRLVAFGGSARSPVPIYNEKIFCKLGESVVATGRIEGASLDLTLATLKRFRAIGKRLGIADYRVVATAAVREAENRDIFVK
;
A
#
# COMPACT_ATOMS: atom_id res chain seq x y z
N MET A 1 -39.02 -11.37 -37.30
CA MET A 1 -38.51 -10.14 -36.66
C MET A 1 -37.90 -10.53 -35.30
N SER A 2 -36.68 -11.07 -35.30
CA SER A 2 -35.46 -10.44 -34.73
C SER A 2 -35.70 -9.63 -33.46
N LYS A 3 -35.22 -10.14 -32.31
CA LYS A 3 -34.13 -9.53 -31.54
C LYS A 3 -33.33 -10.62 -30.82
N ASN A 4 -32.21 -11.00 -31.43
CA ASN A 4 -31.15 -11.78 -30.80
C ASN A 4 -30.59 -10.98 -29.60
N GLY A 5 -30.72 -11.53 -28.39
CA GLY A 5 -29.98 -11.04 -27.23
C GLY A 5 -28.49 -11.31 -27.43
N LEU A 6 -27.69 -10.25 -27.60
CA LEU A 6 -26.24 -10.36 -27.61
C LEU A 6 -25.78 -10.95 -26.27
N LYS A 7 -25.32 -12.20 -26.28
CA LYS A 7 -24.46 -12.73 -25.23
C LYS A 7 -23.08 -12.10 -25.41
N PHE A 8 -22.77 -11.11 -24.58
CA PHE A 8 -21.42 -10.59 -24.48
C PHE A 8 -20.49 -11.68 -23.91
N PRO A 9 -19.32 -11.93 -24.52
CA PRO A 9 -18.38 -12.90 -23.99
C PRO A 9 -17.89 -12.43 -22.61
N LYS A 10 -17.74 -13.36 -21.67
CA LYS A 10 -17.01 -13.09 -20.42
C LYS A 10 -15.53 -12.90 -20.76
N ILE A 11 -15.16 -11.69 -21.14
CA ILE A 11 -13.75 -11.29 -21.24
C ILE A 11 -13.26 -11.14 -19.80
N SER A 12 -12.52 -12.13 -19.30
CA SER A 12 -11.82 -12.02 -18.02
C SER A 12 -10.58 -11.15 -18.21
N PHE A 13 -10.77 -9.83 -18.22
CA PHE A 13 -9.67 -8.90 -18.02
C PHE A 13 -9.22 -9.06 -16.56
N GLY A 14 -7.98 -9.50 -16.34
CA GLY A 14 -7.38 -9.79 -15.01
C GLY A 14 -7.24 -8.60 -14.07
N ARG A 15 -8.01 -7.52 -14.26
CA ARG A 15 -8.12 -6.39 -13.35
C ARG A 15 -9.61 -6.07 -13.20
N GLN A 16 -10.18 -6.46 -12.06
CA GLN A 16 -11.56 -6.20 -11.69
C GLN A 16 -11.87 -4.71 -11.93
N PHE A 17 -12.85 -4.40 -12.79
CA PHE A 17 -13.35 -3.03 -12.97
C PHE A 17 -13.84 -2.54 -11.59
N ARG A 18 -13.19 -1.51 -11.05
CA ARG A 18 -13.55 -0.92 -9.75
C ARG A 18 -14.37 0.33 -9.97
N SER A 19 -15.26 0.63 -9.03
CA SER A 19 -15.95 1.91 -9.03
C SER A 19 -14.90 3.03 -8.94
N PRO A 20 -15.00 4.11 -9.72
CA PRO A 20 -14.08 5.27 -9.65
C PRO A 20 -13.97 5.89 -8.25
N GLU A 21 -14.91 5.57 -7.35
CA GLU A 21 -15.01 6.05 -5.99
C GLU A 21 -14.41 5.07 -4.95
N ALA A 22 -13.91 3.91 -5.38
CA ALA A 22 -13.33 2.91 -4.49
C ALA A 22 -12.09 3.47 -3.77
N PRO A 23 -11.98 3.34 -2.43
CA PRO A 23 -10.85 3.86 -1.68
C PRO A 23 -9.50 3.23 -2.09
N LEU A 24 -8.47 4.08 -2.17
CA LEU A 24 -7.09 3.72 -2.50
C LEU A 24 -6.18 3.99 -1.30
N GLY A 25 -5.38 3.01 -0.89
CA GLY A 25 -4.34 3.17 0.13
C GLY A 25 -2.97 3.46 -0.50
N ILE A 26 -2.32 4.52 -0.09
CA ILE A 26 -0.92 4.81 -0.42
C ILE A 26 -0.08 4.56 0.83
N VAL A 27 0.88 3.64 0.74
CA VAL A 27 1.84 3.37 1.80
C VAL A 27 3.22 3.85 1.35
N ASP A 28 3.83 4.72 2.13
CA ASP A 28 5.20 5.20 1.91
C ASP A 28 6.11 4.69 3.03
N ILE A 29 7.14 3.94 2.67
CA ILE A 29 8.15 3.37 3.57
C ILE A 29 9.43 4.20 3.40
N GLY A 30 9.58 5.19 4.29
CA GLY A 30 10.75 6.06 4.35
C GLY A 30 11.82 5.59 5.34
N SER A 31 12.98 6.25 5.31
CA SER A 31 14.08 5.94 6.22
C SER A 31 13.73 6.24 7.69
N ASN A 32 12.89 7.23 7.96
CA ASN A 32 12.50 7.56 9.35
C ASN A 32 11.09 7.05 9.69
N SER A 33 10.17 7.09 8.74
CA SER A 33 8.75 6.86 9.00
C SER A 33 8.08 6.05 7.93
N VAL A 34 7.02 5.35 8.33
CA VAL A 34 6.08 4.65 7.46
C VAL A 34 4.74 5.35 7.56
N ARG A 35 4.12 5.68 6.42
CA ARG A 35 2.86 6.42 6.35
C ARG A 35 1.81 5.66 5.53
N LEU A 36 0.56 5.68 5.99
CA LEU A 36 -0.61 5.33 5.21
C LEU A 36 -1.44 6.60 4.97
N VAL A 37 -1.72 6.91 3.71
CA VAL A 37 -2.77 7.85 3.33
C VAL A 37 -3.83 7.09 2.56
N ALA A 38 -5.08 7.16 2.98
CA ALA A 38 -6.20 6.63 2.22
C ALA A 38 -6.90 7.77 1.47
N PHE A 39 -7.16 7.56 0.19
CA PHE A 39 -7.91 8.48 -0.66
C PHE A 39 -9.25 7.87 -1.02
N GLY A 40 -10.31 8.66 -0.94
CA GLY A 40 -11.63 8.33 -1.47
C GLY A 40 -12.12 9.42 -2.42
N GLY A 41 -13.42 9.42 -2.71
CA GLY A 41 -14.02 10.37 -3.66
C GLY A 41 -13.76 10.00 -5.12
N SER A 42 -14.11 10.88 -6.04
CA SER A 42 -14.01 10.59 -7.48
C SER A 42 -12.55 10.43 -7.93
N ALA A 43 -12.30 9.58 -8.92
CA ALA A 43 -10.95 9.40 -9.50
C ALA A 43 -10.29 10.70 -10.01
N ARG A 44 -11.08 11.72 -10.38
CA ARG A 44 -10.56 13.03 -10.85
C ARG A 44 -10.31 14.02 -9.72
N SER A 45 -10.85 13.76 -8.53
CA SER A 45 -10.73 14.62 -7.35
C SER A 45 -10.64 13.74 -6.10
N PRO A 46 -9.49 13.08 -5.88
CA PRO A 46 -9.28 12.24 -4.72
C PRO A 46 -9.16 13.10 -3.46
N VAL A 47 -9.84 12.69 -2.39
CA VAL A 47 -9.82 13.38 -1.09
C VAL A 47 -9.19 12.46 -0.05
N PRO A 48 -8.22 12.94 0.76
CA PRO A 48 -7.70 12.16 1.87
C PRO A 48 -8.81 11.87 2.89
N ILE A 49 -9.07 10.59 3.15
CA ILE A 49 -10.04 10.13 4.16
C ILE A 49 -9.35 9.52 5.40
N TYR A 50 -8.04 9.27 5.30
CA TYR A 50 -7.20 8.81 6.41
C TYR A 50 -5.74 9.20 6.20
N ASN A 51 -5.02 9.53 7.27
CA ASN A 51 -3.59 9.86 7.22
C ASN A 51 -2.92 9.50 8.55
N GLU A 52 -2.10 8.45 8.57
CA GLU A 52 -1.35 8.01 9.75
C GLU A 52 0.13 7.88 9.41
N LYS A 53 1.00 8.33 10.32
CA LYS A 53 2.46 8.27 10.20
C LYS A 53 3.05 7.67 11.48
N ILE A 54 3.91 6.67 11.33
CA ILE A 54 4.62 6.01 12.43
C ILE A 54 6.13 6.12 12.20
N PHE A 55 6.89 6.51 13.22
CA PHE A 55 8.35 6.58 13.16
C PHE A 55 8.94 5.19 13.41
N CYS A 56 9.55 4.60 12.38
CA CYS A 56 10.12 3.24 12.43
C CYS A 56 11.65 3.22 12.37
N LYS A 57 12.29 4.36 12.04
CA LYS A 57 13.74 4.58 12.09
C LYS A 57 14.57 3.54 11.31
N LEU A 58 14.06 3.05 10.18
CA LEU A 58 14.74 2.07 9.32
C LEU A 58 16.15 2.50 8.91
N GLY A 59 16.34 3.79 8.62
CA GLY A 59 17.63 4.35 8.24
C GLY A 59 18.68 4.26 9.35
N GLU A 60 18.29 4.34 10.62
CA GLU A 60 19.23 4.17 11.75
C GLU A 60 19.78 2.74 11.78
N SER A 61 18.92 1.73 11.57
CA SER A 61 19.32 0.33 11.45
C SER A 61 20.27 0.13 10.26
N VAL A 62 19.91 0.65 9.08
CA VAL A 62 20.71 0.47 7.85
C VAL A 62 22.07 1.16 7.97
N VAL A 63 22.14 2.37 8.53
CA VAL A 63 23.41 3.07 8.76
C VAL A 63 24.29 2.30 9.75
N ALA A 64 23.70 1.69 10.78
CA ALA A 64 24.44 0.97 11.80
C ALA A 64 24.97 -0.39 11.32
N THR A 65 24.18 -1.14 10.54
CA THR A 65 24.48 -2.56 10.27
C THR A 65 24.42 -2.94 8.79
N GLY A 66 24.07 -2.03 7.88
CA GLY A 66 23.81 -2.32 6.47
C GLY A 66 22.50 -3.07 6.22
N ARG A 67 21.74 -3.38 7.27
CA ARG A 67 20.55 -4.25 7.23
C ARG A 67 19.38 -3.60 7.96
N ILE A 68 18.18 -4.03 7.62
CA ILE A 68 16.96 -3.71 8.38
C ILE A 68 16.70 -4.85 9.37
N GLU A 69 16.85 -4.60 10.66
CA GLU A 69 16.71 -5.63 11.69
C GLU A 69 16.26 -5.09 13.05
N GLY A 70 16.10 -6.02 14.01
CA GLY A 70 15.72 -5.73 15.38
C GLY A 70 14.41 -4.93 15.51
N ALA A 71 14.40 -4.00 16.46
CA ALA A 71 13.20 -3.23 16.80
C ALA A 71 12.64 -2.41 15.62
N SER A 72 13.51 -1.90 14.73
CA SER A 72 13.08 -1.14 13.55
C SER A 72 12.33 -2.01 12.55
N LEU A 73 12.77 -3.25 12.34
CA LEU A 73 12.05 -4.21 11.50
C LEU A 73 10.73 -4.62 12.15
N ASP A 74 10.74 -5.00 13.43
CA ASP A 74 9.56 -5.46 14.16
C ASP A 74 8.45 -4.39 14.17
N LEU A 75 8.83 -3.14 14.48
CA LEU A 75 7.92 -2.00 14.48
C LEU A 75 7.35 -1.73 13.08
N THR A 76 8.17 -1.84 12.03
CA THR A 76 7.73 -1.67 10.65
C THR A 76 6.72 -2.74 10.26
N LEU A 77 7.00 -4.02 10.53
CA LEU A 77 6.09 -5.12 10.23
C LEU A 77 4.78 -5.01 11.01
N ALA A 78 4.82 -4.61 12.28
CA ALA A 78 3.65 -4.34 13.09
C ALA A 78 2.81 -3.18 12.51
N THR A 79 3.46 -2.11 12.07
CA THR A 79 2.83 -0.95 11.43
C THR A 79 2.11 -1.35 10.14
N LEU A 80 2.76 -2.13 9.27
CA LEU A 80 2.16 -2.58 8.01
C LEU A 80 0.96 -3.52 8.26
N LYS A 81 1.04 -4.41 9.25
CA LYS A 81 -0.09 -5.25 9.68
C LYS A 81 -1.27 -4.39 10.17
N ARG A 82 -1.00 -3.36 10.96
CA ARG A 82 -2.01 -2.40 11.43
C ARG A 82 -2.64 -1.63 10.26
N PHE A 83 -1.84 -1.15 9.30
CA PHE A 83 -2.34 -0.45 8.11
C PHE A 83 -3.25 -1.31 7.24
N ARG A 84 -2.93 -2.61 7.11
CA ARG A 84 -3.83 -3.57 6.47
C ARG A 84 -5.15 -3.73 7.20
N ALA A 85 -5.13 -3.81 8.53
CA ALA A 85 -6.35 -3.91 9.34
C ALA A 85 -7.22 -2.64 9.23
N ILE A 86 -6.60 -1.45 9.24
CA ILE A 86 -7.29 -0.17 9.02
C ILE A 86 -7.90 -0.13 7.63
N GLY A 87 -7.13 -0.42 6.59
CA GLY A 87 -7.67 -0.34 5.23
C GLY A 87 -8.77 -1.36 4.96
N LYS A 88 -8.74 -2.55 5.59
CA LYS A 88 -9.89 -3.48 5.55
C LYS A 88 -11.18 -2.83 6.09
N ARG A 89 -11.09 -2.05 7.17
CA ARG A 89 -12.24 -1.32 7.74
C ARG A 89 -12.66 -0.14 6.86
N LEU A 90 -11.72 0.50 6.17
CA LEU A 90 -11.98 1.59 5.22
C LEU A 90 -12.42 1.12 3.83
N GLY A 91 -12.55 -0.20 3.58
CA GLY A 91 -12.91 -0.74 2.27
C GLY A 91 -11.80 -0.63 1.22
N ILE A 92 -10.54 -0.44 1.63
CA ILE A 92 -9.39 -0.37 0.74
C ILE A 92 -9.05 -1.78 0.24
N ALA A 93 -9.27 -2.01 -1.05
CA ALA A 93 -8.87 -3.22 -1.75
C ALA A 93 -7.66 -3.00 -2.68
N ASP A 94 -7.18 -1.76 -2.83
CA ASP A 94 -5.95 -1.43 -3.57
C ASP A 94 -4.95 -0.72 -2.68
N TYR A 95 -3.70 -1.15 -2.75
CA TYR A 95 -2.59 -0.45 -2.15
C TYR A 95 -1.55 -0.12 -3.20
N ARG A 96 -1.00 1.09 -3.14
CA ARG A 96 0.27 1.44 -3.79
C ARG A 96 1.29 1.63 -2.69
N VAL A 97 2.31 0.78 -2.71
CA VAL A 97 3.38 0.82 -1.72
C VAL A 97 4.64 1.34 -2.41
N VAL A 98 5.25 2.35 -1.83
CA VAL A 98 6.53 2.92 -2.27
C VAL A 98 7.52 2.75 -1.12
N ALA A 99 8.73 2.30 -1.45
CA ALA A 99 9.83 2.20 -0.51
C ALA A 99 11.00 3.02 -1.04
N THR A 100 11.63 3.81 -0.18
CA THR A 100 12.68 4.77 -0.57
C THR A 100 14.07 4.33 -0.08
N ALA A 101 14.94 5.28 0.29
CA ALA A 101 16.38 5.10 0.49
C ALA A 101 16.73 3.91 1.41
N ALA A 102 16.21 3.87 2.65
CA ALA A 102 16.58 2.82 3.61
C ALA A 102 16.27 1.40 3.11
N VAL A 103 15.11 1.17 2.50
CA VAL A 103 14.79 -0.16 1.98
C VAL A 103 15.63 -0.49 0.75
N ARG A 104 15.88 0.47 -0.14
CA ARG A 104 16.68 0.24 -1.35
C ARG A 104 18.15 -0.11 -1.04
N GLU A 105 18.70 0.51 0.01
CA GLU A 105 20.10 0.42 0.43
C GLU A 105 20.38 -0.78 1.34
N ALA A 106 19.37 -1.34 2.00
CA ALA A 106 19.53 -2.50 2.87
C ALA A 106 19.90 -3.78 2.09
N GLU A 107 20.85 -4.55 2.60
CA GLU A 107 21.24 -5.84 2.01
C GLU A 107 20.07 -6.84 1.97
N ASN A 108 19.22 -6.81 3.00
CA ASN A 108 18.08 -7.71 3.18
C ASN A 108 16.75 -7.09 2.71
N ARG A 109 16.78 -6.16 1.75
CA ARG A 109 15.59 -5.48 1.21
C ARG A 109 14.46 -6.40 0.74
N ASP A 110 14.79 -7.62 0.33
CA ASP A 110 13.84 -8.62 -0.17
C ASP A 110 12.80 -9.05 0.88
N ILE A 111 13.02 -8.75 2.17
CA ILE A 111 12.01 -8.92 3.21
C ILE A 111 10.73 -8.11 2.93
N PHE A 112 10.81 -7.05 2.12
CA PHE A 112 9.68 -6.19 1.75
C PHE A 112 9.08 -6.46 0.36
N VAL A 113 9.67 -7.34 -0.47
CA VAL A 113 9.34 -7.46 -1.91
C VAL A 113 8.72 -8.82 -2.27
N LYS A 114 7.95 -9.45 -1.36
CA LYS A 114 7.27 -10.74 -1.61
C LYS A 114 5.79 -10.60 -1.93
#